data_AF-A0A1H6EBA2-F1
#
_entry.id   AF-A0A1H6EBA2-F1
#
_cell.length_a   1.000
_cell.length_b   1.000
_cell.length_c   1.000
_cell.angle_alpha   90.00
_cell.angle_beta   90.00
_cell.angle_gamma   90.00
#
_symmetry.space_group_name_H-M   'P 1'
#
loop_
_entity.id
_entity.type
_entity.pdbx_description
1 polymer ?
#
loop_
_entity_poly.entity_id
_entity_poly.type
_entity_poly.pdbx_seq_one_letter_code
_entity_poly.pdbx_strand_id
1 'polypeptide(L)'
;SFIPFLAFPAEIRKIVYTTNAIESLNARFRQATRRRGHFPTEQAALKVLYLVIRQPLKNRPNVTGRTPGWKAALNALSLHYGDRITVN
;
A
#
# COMPACT_ATOMS: atom_id res chain seq x y z
N SER A 1 -4.08 2.85 19.85
CA SER A 1 -2.91 2.47 20.67
C SER A 1 -1.80 1.96 19.76
N PHE A 2 -0.55 2.37 19.98
CA PHE A 2 0.62 1.90 19.22
C PHE A 2 1.14 0.53 19.70
N ILE A 3 0.68 0.09 20.87
CA ILE A 3 1.12 -1.14 21.53
C ILE A 3 0.91 -2.40 20.66
N PRO A 4 -0.23 -2.58 19.94
CA PRO A 4 -0.42 -3.73 19.06
C PRO A 4 0.60 -3.80 17.91
N PHE A 5 1.09 -2.65 17.43
CA PHE A 5 2.10 -2.63 16.37
C PHE A 5 3.45 -3.18 16.85
N LEU A 6 3.81 -2.90 18.11
CA LEU A 6 5.06 -3.37 18.71
C LEU A 6 5.08 -4.89 18.98
N ALA A 7 3.91 -5.52 19.02
CA ALA A 7 3.80 -6.98 19.14
C ALA A 7 4.21 -7.73 17.87
N PHE A 8 4.29 -7.06 16.71
CA PHE A 8 4.74 -7.70 15.48
C PHE A 8 6.27 -7.91 15.46
N PRO A 9 6.74 -9.03 14.87
CA PRO A 9 8.13 -9.24 14.51
C PRO A 9 8.74 -8.04 13.75
N ALA A 10 10.04 -7.82 13.92
CA ALA A 10 10.73 -6.65 13.35
C ALA A 10 10.60 -6.57 11.82
N GLU A 11 10.57 -7.71 11.15
CA GLU A 11 10.42 -7.88 9.71
C GLU A 11 9.05 -7.39 9.23
N ILE A 12 7.99 -7.68 9.99
CA ILE A 12 6.63 -7.24 9.69
C ILE A 12 6.48 -5.75 9.99
N ARG A 13 6.98 -5.30 11.15
CA ARG A 13 7.02 -3.87 11.50
C ARG A 13 7.73 -3.08 10.41
N LYS A 14 8.81 -3.63 9.85
CA LYS A 14 9.58 -2.99 8.78
C LYS A 14 8.76 -2.69 7.54
N ILE A 15 7.93 -3.64 7.13
CA ILE A 15 7.06 -3.45 5.97
C ILE A 15 5.94 -2.47 6.30
N VAL A 16 5.31 -2.62 7.47
CA VAL A 16 4.16 -1.81 7.87
C VAL A 16 4.53 -0.35 8.14
N TYR A 17 5.71 -0.06 8.71
CA TYR A 17 6.12 1.32 8.97
C TYR A 17 6.45 2.09 7.68
N THR A 18 6.71 1.40 6.56
CA THR A 18 7.05 2.08 5.31
C THR A 18 5.82 2.81 4.77
N THR A 19 5.75 4.11 5.02
CA THR A 19 4.65 4.97 4.57
C THR A 19 4.68 5.22 3.07
N ASN A 20 5.81 4.92 2.41
CA ASN A 20 6.06 5.13 0.98
C ASN A 20 4.92 4.67 0.06
N ALA A 21 4.29 3.53 0.34
CA ALA A 21 3.18 3.03 -0.49
C ALA A 21 1.92 3.90 -0.38
N ILE A 22 1.55 4.25 0.86
CA ILE A 22 0.38 5.08 1.16
C ILE A 22 0.62 6.53 0.69
N GLU A 23 1.81 7.07 0.95
CA GLU A 23 2.23 8.40 0.50
C GLU A 23 2.26 8.50 -1.03
N SER A 24 2.79 7.49 -1.72
CA SER A 24 2.80 7.43 -3.18
C SER A 24 1.38 7.43 -3.75
N LEU A 25 0.46 6.64 -3.17
CA LEU A 25 -0.94 6.63 -3.58
C LEU A 25 -1.61 7.99 -3.33
N ASN A 26 -1.42 8.55 -2.13
CA ASN A 26 -1.98 9.85 -1.77
C ASN A 26 -1.45 10.99 -2.66
N ALA A 27 -0.18 10.96 -3.03
CA ALA A 27 0.40 11.93 -3.96
C ALA A 27 -0.28 11.87 -5.34
N ARG A 28 -0.58 10.66 -5.85
CA ARG A 28 -1.30 10.47 -7.11
C ARG A 28 -2.73 10.95 -7.04
N PHE A 29 -3.45 10.65 -5.95
CA PHE A 29 -4.80 11.17 -5.73
C PHE A 29 -4.81 12.69 -5.68
N ARG A 30 -3.90 13.31 -4.92
CA ARG A 30 -3.77 14.78 -4.88
C ARG A 30 -3.45 15.38 -6.24
N GLN A 31 -2.60 14.73 -7.03
CA GLN A 31 -2.31 15.19 -8.39
C GLN A 31 -3.54 15.14 -9.29
N ALA A 32 -4.29 14.05 -9.25
CA ALA A 32 -5.49 13.88 -10.06
C ALA A 32 -6.62 14.84 -9.66
N THR A 33 -6.82 15.06 -8.36
CA THR A 33 -7.83 16.01 -7.86
C THR A 33 -7.47 17.45 -8.20
N ARG A 34 -6.20 17.86 -8.01
CA ARG A 34 -5.72 19.21 -8.38
C ARG A 34 -5.87 19.51 -9.87
N ARG A 35 -5.62 18.53 -10.74
CA ARG A 35 -5.78 18.68 -12.21
C ARG A 35 -7.23 18.84 -12.64
N ARG A 36 -8.18 18.25 -11.90
CA ARG A 36 -9.61 18.27 -12.22
C ARG A 36 -10.33 19.50 -11.66
N GLY A 37 -9.94 20.00 -10.49
CA GLY A 37 -10.62 21.09 -9.81
C GLY A 37 -11.91 20.63 -9.12
N HIS A 38 -13.04 21.26 -9.43
CA HIS A 38 -14.34 20.94 -8.84
C HIS A 38 -14.96 19.66 -9.44
N PHE A 39 -15.63 18.86 -8.60
CA PHE A 39 -16.36 17.67 -9.02
C PHE A 39 -17.87 17.91 -8.90
N PRO A 40 -18.66 17.62 -9.95
CA PRO A 40 -20.10 17.88 -9.96
C PRO A 40 -20.89 16.92 -9.07
N THR A 41 -20.36 15.72 -8.80
CA THR A 41 -20.94 14.72 -7.90
C THR A 41 -19.85 13.91 -7.21
N GLU A 42 -20.20 13.26 -6.09
CA GLU A 42 -19.31 12.34 -5.39
C GLU A 42 -18.88 11.16 -6.29
N GLN A 43 -19.80 10.64 -7.09
CA GLN A 43 -19.58 9.53 -8.02
C GLN A 43 -18.56 9.91 -9.09
N ALA A 44 -18.56 11.17 -9.55
CA ALA A 44 -17.54 11.68 -10.47
C ALA A 44 -16.14 11.71 -9.81
N ALA A 45 -16.06 12.12 -8.54
CA ALA A 45 -14.81 12.09 -7.77
C ALA A 45 -14.30 10.66 -7.58
N LEU A 46 -15.17 9.73 -7.16
CA LEU A 46 -14.84 8.32 -6.98
C LEU A 46 -14.37 7.67 -8.29
N LYS A 47 -15.01 7.98 -9.43
CA LYS A 47 -14.59 7.50 -10.74
C LYS A 47 -13.17 7.95 -11.09
N VAL A 48 -12.78 9.18 -10.74
CA VAL A 48 -11.40 9.66 -10.96
C VAL A 48 -10.42 8.90 -10.07
N LEU A 49 -10.71 8.70 -8.78
CA LEU A 49 -9.83 7.93 -7.89
C LEU A 49 -9.69 6.48 -8.36
N TYR A 50 -10.78 5.86 -8.82
CA TYR A 50 -10.76 4.53 -9.42
C TYR A 50 -9.85 4.45 -10.65
N LEU A 51 -9.95 5.43 -11.56
CA LEU A 51 -9.08 5.50 -12.73
C LEU A 51 -7.61 5.68 -12.33
N VAL A 52 -7.31 6.47 -11.29
CA VAL A 52 -5.96 6.60 -10.76
C VAL A 52 -5.42 5.26 -10.26
N ILE A 53 -6.21 4.47 -9.54
CA ILE A 53 -5.79 3.14 -9.07
C ILE A 53 -5.48 2.21 -10.25
N ARG A 54 -6.35 2.19 -11.27
CA ARG A 54 -6.24 1.35 -12.47
C ARG A 54 -5.10 1.76 -13.39
N GLN A 55 -4.69 3.03 -13.37
CA GLN A 55 -3.65 3.53 -14.27
C GLN A 55 -2.27 2.99 -13.88
N PRO A 56 -1.49 2.43 -14.83
CA PRO A 56 -0.13 1.99 -14.57
C PRO A 56 0.77 3.18 -14.24
N LEU A 57 1.70 2.97 -13.30
CA LEU A 57 2.72 3.95 -12.94
C LEU A 57 3.73 4.09 -14.09
N LYS A 58 3.68 5.21 -14.81
CA LYS A 58 4.77 5.59 -15.73
C LYS A 58 6.03 5.84 -14.91
N ASN A 59 7.17 5.32 -15.35
CA ASN A 59 8.49 5.49 -14.72
C ASN A 59 8.51 5.05 -13.24
N ARG A 60 7.89 3.91 -12.92
CA ARG A 60 7.87 3.40 -11.55
C ARG A 60 9.30 3.15 -11.05
N PRO A 61 9.72 3.73 -9.91
CA PRO A 61 11.07 3.52 -9.36
C PRO A 61 11.38 2.05 -9.05
N ASN A 62 10.35 1.30 -8.63
CA ASN A 62 10.42 -0.14 -8.45
C ASN A 62 9.72 -0.86 -9.61
N VAL A 63 10.46 -1.14 -10.67
CA VAL A 63 9.96 -1.79 -11.90
C VAL A 63 9.39 -3.18 -11.62
N THR A 64 9.98 -3.92 -10.68
CA THR A 64 9.52 -5.28 -10.31
C THR A 64 8.24 -5.27 -9.47
N GLY A 65 7.89 -4.14 -8.85
CA GLY A 65 6.79 -4.03 -7.90
C GLY A 65 6.96 -4.83 -6.61
N ARG A 66 8.12 -5.44 -6.38
CA ARG A 66 8.39 -6.29 -5.21
C ARG A 66 8.64 -5.46 -3.96
N THR A 67 8.02 -5.84 -2.84
CA THR A 67 8.30 -5.23 -1.54
C THR A 67 9.64 -5.76 -1.00
N PRO A 68 10.65 -4.90 -0.75
CA PRO A 68 11.91 -5.33 -0.15
C PRO A 68 11.67 -6.00 1.20
N GLY A 69 12.32 -7.14 1.44
CA GLY A 69 12.15 -7.89 2.69
C GLY A 69 10.85 -8.70 2.79
N TRP A 70 10.01 -8.74 1.74
CA TRP A 70 8.74 -9.48 1.76
C TRP A 70 8.89 -10.95 2.14
N LYS A 71 9.90 -11.66 1.61
CA LYS A 71 10.12 -13.07 1.94
C LYS A 71 10.39 -13.29 3.44
N ALA A 72 11.19 -12.42 4.05
CA ALA A 72 11.49 -12.50 5.48
C ALA A 72 10.25 -12.21 6.33
N ALA A 73 9.47 -11.19 5.95
CA ALA A 73 8.22 -10.89 6.62
C ALA A 73 7.16 -11.99 6.45
N LEU A 74 7.10 -12.63 5.28
CA LEU A 74 6.22 -13.76 5.03
C LEU A 74 6.58 -14.95 5.93
N ASN A 75 7.86 -15.28 6.06
CA ASN A 75 8.32 -16.32 6.98
C ASN A 75 7.94 -15.99 8.44
N ALA A 76 8.13 -14.73 8.85
CA ALA A 76 7.75 -14.27 10.19
C ALA A 76 6.22 -14.35 10.41
N LEU A 77 5.42 -14.02 9.40
CA LEU A 77 3.96 -14.16 9.44
C LEU A 77 3.55 -15.63 9.55
N SER A 78 4.15 -16.53 8.76
CA SER A 78 3.85 -17.96 8.81
C SER A 78 4.21 -18.58 10.16
N LEU A 79 5.27 -18.12 10.83
CA LEU A 79 5.59 -18.57 12.18
C LEU A 79 4.62 -18.01 13.24
N HIS A 80 4.29 -16.72 13.14
CA HIS A 80 3.47 -16.03 14.13
C HIS A 80 1.97 -16.35 14.00
N TYR A 81 1.51 -16.73 12.80
CA TYR A 81 0.11 -17.00 12.47
C TYR A 81 -0.06 -18.30 11.69
N GLY A 82 0.74 -19.33 12.00
CA GLY A 82 0.78 -20.59 11.26
C GLY A 82 -0.58 -21.24 11.01
N ASP A 83 -1.48 -21.17 12.00
CA ASP A 83 -2.85 -21.71 11.90
C ASP A 83 -3.73 -20.99 10.85
N ARG A 84 -3.29 -19.81 10.37
CA ARG A 84 -4.01 -18.96 9.43
C ARG A 84 -3.35 -18.86 8.06
N ILE A 85 -2.11 -19.33 7.91
CA ILE A 85 -1.33 -19.22 6.68
C ILE A 85 -0.87 -20.61 6.25
N THR A 86 -1.61 -21.23 5.33
CA THR A 86 -1.16 -22.43 4.62
C THR A 86 -0.16 -22.03 3.54
N VAL A 87 1.10 -22.46 3.70
CA VAL A 87 2.11 -22.31 2.65
C VAL A 87 1.82 -23.41 1.61
N ASN A 88 1.12 -23.04 0.53
CA ASN A 88 0.97 -23.89 -0.66
C ASN A 88 2.21 -23.80 -1.53
#